data_AF-A0A932B2P3-F1
#
_entry.id   AF-A0A932B2P3-F1
#
_cell.length_a   1.000
_cell.length_b   1.000
_cell.length_c   1.000
_cell.angle_alpha   90.00
_cell.angle_beta   90.00
_cell.angle_gamma   90.00
#
_symmetry.space_group_name_H-M   'P 1'
#
loop_
_entity.id
_entity.type
_entity.pdbx_description
1 polymer ?
#
loop_
_entity_poly.entity_id
_entity_poly.type
_entity_poly.pdbx_seq_one_letter_code
_entity_poly.pdbx_strand_id
1 'polypeptide(L)' 'GWQMARSLIAAEDNLAAGNDVPFMEAKIVTARFYGDHILARVASLRDTVLDGGESVTALSLDAF' A
#
# COMPACT_ATOMS: atom_id res chain seq x y z
N GLY A 1 5.46 -0.32 -0.97
CA GLY A 1 5.80 0.81 -0.09
C GLY A 1 6.97 1.60 -0.62
N TRP A 2 8.19 1.10 -0.42
CA TRP A 2 9.43 1.82 -0.66
C TRP A 2 9.57 2.49 -2.04
N GLN A 3 9.27 1.78 -3.15
CA GLN A 3 9.37 2.39 -4.48
C GLN A 3 8.33 3.51 -4.72
N MET A 4 7.16 3.46 -4.07
CA MET A 4 6.20 4.57 -4.15
C MET A 4 6.67 5.79 -3.36
N ALA A 5 7.29 5.58 -2.20
CA ALA A 5 7.93 6.67 -1.46
C ALA A 5 9.08 7.30 -2.25
N ARG A 6 9.92 6.49 -2.94
CA ARG A 6 10.95 7.02 -3.85
C ARG A 6 10.35 7.79 -5.03
N SER A 7 9.27 7.28 -5.61
CA SER A 7 8.55 7.96 -6.69
C SER A 7 7.92 9.27 -6.22
N LEU A 8 7.51 9.37 -4.95
CA LEU A 8 6.99 10.60 -4.37
C LEU A 8 8.08 11.67 -4.30
N ILE A 9 9.24 11.34 -3.71
CA ILE A 9 10.39 12.25 -3.60
C ILE A 9 10.79 12.78 -4.99
N ALA A 10 10.97 11.88 -5.96
CA ALA A 10 11.33 12.27 -7.32
C ALA A 10 10.25 13.16 -8.00
N ALA A 11 8.97 12.93 -7.70
CA ALA A 11 7.89 13.73 -8.25
C ALA A 11 7.82 15.13 -7.62
N GLU A 12 8.05 15.24 -6.31
CA GLU A 12 8.14 16.52 -5.60
C GLU A 12 9.31 17.36 -6.12
N ASP A 13 10.48 16.75 -6.33
CA ASP A 13 11.66 17.41 -6.90
C ASP A 13 11.40 17.94 -8.33
N ASN A 14 10.78 17.13 -9.19
CA ASN A 14 10.47 17.54 -10.56
C ASN A 14 9.35 18.58 -10.63
N LEU A 15 8.36 18.49 -9.73
CA LEU A 15 7.32 19.50 -9.61
C LEU A 15 7.93 20.86 -9.21
N ALA A 16 8.86 20.87 -8.25
CA ALA A 16 9.57 22.08 -7.84
C ALA A 16 10.42 22.68 -8.97
N ALA A 17 10.95 21.84 -9.86
CA ALA A 17 11.67 22.26 -11.07
C ALA A 17 10.74 22.72 -12.22
N GLY A 18 9.42 22.58 -12.09
CA GLY A 18 8.44 22.92 -13.12
C GLY A 18 8.36 21.91 -14.28
N ASN A 19 8.91 20.72 -14.11
CA ASN A 19 8.92 19.68 -15.15
C ASN A 19 7.60 18.90 -15.12
N ASP A 20 6.86 18.94 -16.25
CA ASP A 20 5.62 18.18 -16.45
C ASP A 20 4.69 18.20 -15.23
N VAL A 21 4.34 19.42 -14.81
CA VAL A 21 3.57 19.70 -13.59
C VAL A 21 2.33 18.81 -13.44
N PRO A 22 1.45 18.66 -14.45
CA PRO A 22 0.26 17.83 -14.29
C PRO A 22 0.58 16.36 -14.02
N PHE A 23 1.63 15.83 -14.65
CA PHE A 23 2.06 14.45 -14.43
C PHE A 23 2.67 14.27 -13.03
N MET A 24 3.47 15.23 -12.55
CA MET A 24 4.06 15.17 -11.21
C MET A 24 3.01 15.25 -10.10
N GLU A 25 2.01 16.14 -10.24
CA GLU A 25 0.88 16.22 -9.31
C GLU A 25 0.12 14.88 -9.23
N ALA A 26 -0.16 14.27 -10.39
CA ALA A 26 -0.80 12.95 -10.45
C ALA A 26 0.04 11.86 -9.75
N LYS A 27 1.36 11.89 -9.93
CA LYS A 27 2.28 10.94 -9.28
C LYS A 27 2.31 11.10 -7.76
N ILE A 28 2.28 12.33 -7.25
CA ILE A 28 2.21 12.61 -5.82
C ILE A 28 0.91 12.06 -5.23
N VAL A 29 -0.24 12.37 -5.84
CA VAL A 29 -1.55 11.86 -5.40
C VAL A 29 -1.57 10.33 -5.40
N THR A 30 -1.05 9.70 -6.45
CA THR A 30 -0.99 8.24 -6.55
C THR A 30 -0.14 7.61 -5.44
N ALA A 31 1.02 8.19 -5.14
CA ALA A 31 1.91 7.67 -4.10
C ALA A 31 1.26 7.77 -2.71
N ARG A 32 0.57 8.88 -2.42
CA ARG A 32 -0.19 9.07 -1.18
C ARG A 32 -1.35 8.09 -1.08
N PHE A 33 -2.16 7.95 -2.12
CA PHE A 33 -3.25 6.97 -2.15
C PHE A 33 -2.75 5.54 -1.84
N TYR A 34 -1.63 5.14 -2.43
CA TYR A 34 -1.03 3.84 -2.13
C TYR A 34 -0.66 3.71 -0.65
N GLY A 35 -0.05 4.74 -0.06
CA GLY A 35 0.30 4.78 1.37
C GLY A 35 -0.93 4.62 2.27
N ASP A 36 -1.94 5.45 2.03
CA ASP A 36 -3.11 5.57 2.90
C ASP A 36 -4.05 4.36 2.78
N HIS A 37 -4.20 3.80 1.57
CA HIS A 37 -5.25 2.80 1.32
C HIS A 37 -4.72 1.38 1.10
N ILE A 38 -3.53 1.22 0.54
CA ILE A 38 -2.99 -0.11 0.17
C ILE A 38 -1.96 -0.56 1.19
N LEU A 39 -0.95 0.27 1.47
CA LEU A 39 0.12 -0.07 2.41
C LEU A 39 -0.41 -0.23 3.84
N ALA A 40 -1.40 0.58 4.23
CA ALA A 40 -2.05 0.49 5.55
C ALA A 40 -2.62 -0.91 5.87
N ARG A 41 -2.98 -1.71 4.85
CA ARG A 41 -3.53 -3.06 5.03
C ARG A 41 -2.50 -4.07 5.55
N VAL A 42 -1.21 -3.79 5.41
CA VAL A 42 -0.13 -4.72 5.78
C VAL A 42 -0.20 -5.14 7.25
N ALA A 43 -0.57 -4.23 8.15
CA ALA A 43 -0.72 -4.56 9.57
C ALA A 43 -1.79 -5.65 9.80
N SER A 44 -2.97 -5.49 9.20
CA SER A 44 -4.06 -6.47 9.31
C SER A 44 -3.72 -7.79 8.62
N LEU A 45 -3.04 -7.75 7.46
CA LEU A 45 -2.59 -8.96 6.77
C LEU A 45 -1.55 -9.73 7.59
N ARG A 46 -0.63 -9.03 8.26
CA ARG A 46 0.34 -9.65 9.17
C ARG A 46 -0.39 -10.41 10.28
N ASP A 47 -1.35 -9.79 10.94
CA ASP A 47 -2.09 -10.43 12.05
C ASP A 47 -2.88 -11.64 11.55
N THR A 48 -3.43 -11.57 10.33
CA THR A 48 -4.07 -12.74 9.69
C THR A 48 -3.09 -13.91 9.52
N VAL A 49 -1.83 -13.64 9.16
CA VAL A 49 -0.80 -14.68 9.00
C VAL A 49 -0.34 -15.24 10.34
N LEU A 50 -0.16 -14.39 11.36
CA LEU A 50 0.34 -14.81 12.66
C LEU A 50 -0.72 -15.52 13.50
N ASP A 51 -1.95 -15.00 13.48
CA ASP A 51 -2.98 -15.34 14.46
C ASP A 51 -4.25 -15.93 13.83
N GLY A 52 -4.40 -15.91 12.49
CA GLY A 52 -5.63 -16.35 11.81
C GLY A 52 -5.82 -17.86 11.70
N GLY A 53 -4.80 -18.66 12.00
CA GLY A 53 -4.77 -20.11 11.73
C GLY A 53 -5.83 -20.92 12.47
N GLU A 54 -6.15 -20.54 13.72
CA GLU A 54 -7.10 -21.30 14.56
C GLU A 54 -8.47 -21.44 13.89
N SER A 55 -9.00 -20.33 13.34
CA SER A 55 -10.29 -20.30 12.65
C SER A 55 -10.35 -21.19 11.40
N VAL A 56 -9.23 -21.35 10.68
CA VAL A 56 -9.14 -22.19 9.48
C VAL A 56 -9.25 -23.67 9.83
N THR A 57 -8.71 -24.05 10.99
CA THR A 57 -8.69 -25.45 11.46
C THR A 57 -9.83 -25.80 12.41
N ALA A 58 -10.72 -24.86 12.73
CA ALA A 58 -11.76 -25.03 13.74
C ALA A 58 -12.92 -25.95 13.28
N LEU A 59 -13.15 -26.07 11.96
CA LEU A 59 -14.18 -26.93 11.40
C LEU A 59 -13.63 -28.30 11.00
N SER A 60 -14.38 -29.36 11.31
CA SER A 60 -14.11 -30.71 10.78
C SER A 60 -14.31 -30.75 9.27
N LEU A 61 -13.53 -31.57 8.57
CA LEU A 61 -13.65 -31.76 7.11
C LEU A 61 -15.07 -32.13 6.66
N ASP A 62 -15.80 -32.94 7.44
CA ASP A 62 -17.16 -33.37 7.11
C ASP A 62 -18.23 -32.25 7.19
N ALA A 63 -17.84 -31.05 7.61
CA ALA A 63 -18.72 -29.88 7.74
C ALA A 63 -18.55 -28.86 6.59
N PHE A 64 -17.74 -29.17 5.57
CA PHE A 64 -17.58 -28.41 4.33
C PHE A 64 -18.28 -29.11 3.16
#